data_AF-A0AAU4U6T4-F1
#
_entry.id   AF-A0AAU4U6T4-F1
#
_cell.length_a   1.000
_cell.length_b   1.000
_cell.length_c   1.000
_cell.angle_alpha   90.00
_cell.angle_beta   90.00
_cell.angle_gamma   90.00
#
_symmetry.space_group_name_H-M   'P 1'
#
loop_
_entity.id
_entity.type
_entity.pdbx_description
1 polymer ?
#
loop_
_entity_poly.entity_id
_entity_poly.type
_entity_poly.pdbx_seq_one_letter_code
_entity_poly.pdbx_strand_id
1 'polypeptide(L)'
;MGMDVVVGMLIMWAAGKVRRVGREFNGLTDHALELTAQRLWDVVEAKLGTDPAIQRLVSESQQNGDATVLARTRAETVLQNAADHDPRFAAALEAIVSSQAGGGDTSAATDVPSSGIHAGGSVITGANFGHIKANTKIINYAARNPLASGIVIVLVLVAAFLGIRALTTSSGGDEKADSAAMVGNWKTSDSSSPKVFGEDGRCAGFYYNNGAPLDIGGPMTCTISSTPDADDRYTLVVTQSPNQATYKVAFDTADHALVYSSMGQKIYEMNRL
;
A
#
# COMPACT_ATOMS: atom_id res chain seq x y z
N MET A 1 24.15 -15.47 -5.58
CA MET A 1 23.31 -14.28 -5.84
C MET A 1 23.75 -13.21 -4.87
N GLY A 2 24.05 -11.98 -5.26
CA GLY A 2 24.26 -11.44 -6.59
C GLY A 2 24.88 -10.07 -6.37
N MET A 3 26.19 -10.02 -6.17
CA MET A 3 26.87 -8.72 -6.01
C MET A 3 26.70 -7.88 -7.28
N ASP A 4 26.56 -8.54 -8.42
CA ASP A 4 26.06 -8.03 -9.68
C ASP A 4 24.68 -7.36 -9.58
N VAL A 5 23.74 -7.93 -8.81
CA VAL A 5 22.41 -7.34 -8.55
C VAL A 5 22.53 -6.09 -7.69
N VAL A 6 23.32 -6.13 -6.62
CA VAL A 6 23.58 -4.97 -5.75
C VAL A 6 24.19 -3.82 -6.56
N VAL A 7 25.21 -4.11 -7.36
CA VAL A 7 25.85 -3.13 -8.25
C VAL A 7 24.84 -2.60 -9.27
N GLY A 8 24.00 -3.47 -9.86
CA GLY A 8 22.94 -3.07 -10.78
C GLY A 8 21.92 -2.11 -10.15
N MET A 9 21.50 -2.37 -8.91
CA MET A 9 20.58 -1.50 -8.16
C MET A 9 21.22 -0.15 -7.82
N LEU A 10 22.51 -0.13 -7.46
CA LEU A 10 23.25 1.11 -7.20
C LEU A 10 23.38 1.97 -8.46
N ILE A 11 23.66 1.36 -9.61
CA ILE A 11 23.69 2.05 -10.91
C ILE A 11 22.32 2.63 -11.23
N MET A 12 21.26 1.83 -11.06
CA MET A 12 19.88 2.26 -11.31
C MET A 12 19.49 3.45 -10.41
N TRP A 13 19.83 3.40 -9.13
CA TRP A 13 19.64 4.52 -8.20
C TRP A 13 20.41 5.77 -8.65
N ALA A 14 21.69 5.62 -8.96
CA ALA A 14 22.55 6.73 -9.34
C ALA A 14 22.09 7.39 -10.66
N ALA A 15 21.71 6.58 -11.65
CA ALA A 15 21.13 7.05 -12.91
C ALA A 15 19.75 7.69 -12.71
N GLY A 16 18.91 7.14 -11.82
CA GLY A 16 17.60 7.66 -11.47
C GLY A 16 17.65 9.04 -10.82
N LYS A 17 18.65 9.30 -9.96
CA LYS A 17 18.85 10.59 -9.28
C LYS A 17 19.01 11.75 -10.26
N VAL A 18 19.61 11.52 -11.42
CA VAL A 18 19.77 12.55 -12.47
C VAL A 18 18.49 12.76 -13.27
N ARG A 19 17.68 11.72 -13.47
CA ARG A 19 16.38 11.84 -14.17
C ARG A 19 15.31 12.55 -13.34
N ARG A 20 15.37 12.46 -12.01
CA ARG A 20 14.45 13.16 -11.08
C ARG A 20 14.53 14.69 -11.14
N VAL A 21 15.59 15.27 -11.70
CA VAL A 21 15.68 16.72 -11.92
C VAL A 21 14.92 17.16 -13.18
N GLY A 22 14.42 16.22 -14.00
CA GLY A 22 13.84 16.53 -15.32
C GLY A 22 12.42 16.03 -15.58
N ARG A 23 11.99 14.85 -15.09
CA ARG A 23 10.68 14.27 -15.42
C ARG A 23 10.15 13.33 -14.32
N GLU A 24 8.96 13.61 -13.81
CA GLU A 24 8.14 12.64 -13.05
C GLU A 24 7.62 11.55 -14.01
N PHE A 25 7.93 10.28 -13.73
CA PHE A 25 7.42 9.13 -14.48
C PHE A 25 6.26 8.46 -13.73
N ASN A 26 5.24 8.03 -14.48
CA ASN A 26 3.98 7.48 -13.99
C ASN A 26 4.14 6.02 -13.50
N GLY A 27 3.98 5.75 -12.20
CA GLY A 27 3.72 4.39 -11.70
C GLY A 27 3.98 4.16 -10.20
N LEU A 28 3.00 3.62 -9.49
CA LEU A 28 3.10 3.20 -8.07
C LEU A 28 4.17 2.12 -7.83
N THR A 29 4.50 1.31 -8.85
CA THR A 29 5.50 0.25 -8.79
C THR A 29 6.93 0.80 -8.70
N ASP A 30 7.17 1.98 -9.26
CA ASP A 30 8.51 2.59 -9.30
C ASP A 30 8.94 3.13 -7.92
N HIS A 31 7.97 3.50 -7.07
CA HIS A 31 8.28 4.07 -5.76
C HIS A 31 8.84 3.05 -4.77
N ALA A 32 8.33 1.80 -4.79
CA ALA A 32 8.83 0.74 -3.93
C ALA A 32 10.26 0.33 -4.32
N LEU A 33 10.53 0.24 -5.63
CA LEU A 33 11.86 -0.04 -6.16
C LEU A 33 12.84 1.08 -5.78
N GLU A 34 12.39 2.33 -5.91
CA GLU A 34 13.15 3.52 -5.57
C GLU A 34 13.51 3.59 -4.07
N LEU A 35 12.57 3.29 -3.19
CA LEU A 35 12.80 3.24 -1.74
C LEU A 35 13.80 2.13 -1.38
N THR A 36 13.72 0.99 -2.06
CA THR A 36 14.65 -0.15 -1.87
C THR A 36 16.06 0.24 -2.30
N ALA A 37 16.19 0.89 -3.45
CA ALA A 37 17.48 1.35 -3.97
C ALA A 37 18.08 2.46 -3.10
N GLN A 38 17.25 3.33 -2.51
CA GLN A 38 17.70 4.33 -1.52
C GLN A 38 18.23 3.66 -0.24
N ARG A 39 17.51 2.70 0.33
CA ARG A 39 17.97 1.95 1.51
C ARG A 39 19.29 1.23 1.25
N LEU A 40 19.45 0.67 0.05
CA LEU A 40 20.70 0.05 -0.38
C LEU A 40 21.84 1.07 -0.39
N TRP A 41 21.61 2.24 -0.97
CA TRP A 41 22.59 3.32 -0.98
C TRP A 41 22.99 3.73 0.43
N ASP A 42 22.03 3.93 1.35
CA ASP A 42 22.31 4.37 2.73
C ASP A 42 23.24 3.37 3.46
N VAL A 43 23.01 2.06 3.27
CA VAL A 43 23.85 0.99 3.84
C VAL A 43 25.26 1.03 3.24
N VAL A 44 25.38 1.20 1.92
CA VAL A 44 26.67 1.26 1.23
C VAL A 44 27.43 2.54 1.57
N GLU A 45 26.76 3.70 1.62
CA GLU A 45 27.35 4.99 1.96
C GLU A 45 27.89 4.99 3.39
N ALA A 46 27.15 4.43 4.35
CA ALA A 46 27.59 4.32 5.73
C ALA A 46 28.89 3.51 5.88
N LYS A 47 29.09 2.50 5.02
CA LYS A 47 30.25 1.60 5.07
C LYS A 47 31.41 2.06 4.18
N LEU A 48 31.12 2.57 2.99
CA LEU A 48 32.05 2.76 1.87
C LEU A 48 31.92 4.15 1.21
N GLY A 49 31.27 5.14 1.84
CA GLY A 49 31.02 6.45 1.22
C GLY A 49 32.29 7.21 0.78
N THR A 50 33.44 6.90 1.36
CA THR A 50 34.75 7.45 0.99
C THR A 50 35.56 6.56 0.04
N ASP A 51 35.05 5.38 -0.32
CA ASP A 51 35.75 4.46 -1.21
C ASP A 51 35.73 4.96 -2.66
N PRO A 52 36.89 5.08 -3.32
CA PRO A 52 36.99 5.64 -4.67
C PRO A 52 36.31 4.79 -5.74
N ALA A 53 36.15 3.47 -5.55
CA ALA A 53 35.44 2.62 -6.50
C ALA A 53 33.94 2.90 -6.48
N ILE A 54 33.35 3.09 -5.28
CA ILE A 54 31.93 3.43 -5.12
C ILE A 54 31.64 4.83 -5.67
N GLN A 55 32.47 5.83 -5.34
CA GLN A 55 32.32 7.19 -5.85
C GLN A 55 32.39 7.23 -7.39
N ARG A 56 33.32 6.46 -7.98
CA ARG A 56 33.44 6.36 -9.43
C ARG A 56 32.23 5.69 -10.07
N LEU A 57 31.73 4.60 -9.50
CA LEU A 57 30.51 3.92 -9.99
C LEU A 57 29.33 4.90 -10.04
N VAL A 58 29.10 5.64 -8.94
CA VAL A 58 28.00 6.61 -8.84
C VAL A 58 28.16 7.74 -9.83
N SER A 59 29.37 8.32 -9.93
CA SER A 59 29.65 9.43 -10.84
C SER A 59 29.46 9.04 -12.31
N GLU A 60 29.99 7.90 -12.74
CA GLU A 60 29.82 7.40 -14.11
C GLU A 60 28.34 7.12 -14.43
N SER A 61 27.61 6.49 -13.49
CA SER A 61 26.18 6.18 -13.64
C SER A 61 25.31 7.43 -13.73
N GLN A 62 25.63 8.47 -12.96
CA GLN A 62 24.94 9.76 -13.02
C GLN A 62 25.14 10.44 -14.38
N GLN A 63 26.37 10.44 -14.90
CA GLN A 63 26.69 11.14 -16.15
C GLN A 63 26.16 10.42 -17.39
N ASN A 64 26.28 9.10 -17.44
CA ASN A 64 26.00 8.33 -18.65
C ASN A 64 24.70 7.53 -18.58
N GLY A 65 24.03 7.51 -17.43
CA GLY A 65 22.91 6.61 -17.15
C GLY A 65 23.34 5.16 -16.89
N ASP A 66 24.64 4.87 -16.96
CA ASP A 66 25.24 3.57 -16.68
C ASP A 66 26.74 3.73 -16.32
N ALA A 67 27.32 2.74 -15.63
CA ALA A 67 28.74 2.68 -15.30
C ALA A 67 29.53 1.82 -16.30
N THR A 68 30.81 2.15 -16.51
CA THR A 68 31.70 1.33 -17.33
C THR A 68 31.92 -0.05 -16.70
N VAL A 69 32.24 -1.06 -17.53
CA VAL A 69 32.55 -2.43 -17.07
C VAL A 69 33.63 -2.42 -15.98
N LEU A 70 34.66 -1.59 -16.15
CA LEU A 70 35.75 -1.48 -15.18
C LEU A 70 35.27 -0.91 -13.83
N ALA A 71 34.40 0.10 -13.84
CA ALA A 71 33.84 0.67 -12.61
C ALA A 71 32.93 -0.33 -11.89
N ARG A 72 32.11 -1.09 -12.64
CA ARG A 72 31.28 -2.18 -12.11
C ARG A 72 32.13 -3.23 -11.39
N THR A 73 33.14 -3.79 -12.06
CA THR A 73 34.01 -4.83 -11.49
C THR A 73 34.75 -4.35 -10.24
N ARG A 74 35.20 -3.09 -10.21
CA ARG A 74 35.86 -2.52 -9.02
C ARG A 74 34.90 -2.34 -7.86
N ALA A 75 33.71 -1.81 -8.10
CA ALA A 75 32.69 -1.67 -7.06
C ALA A 75 32.27 -3.03 -6.50
N GLU A 76 32.07 -4.02 -7.38
CA GLU A 76 31.77 -5.40 -6.98
C GLU A 76 32.86 -5.98 -6.07
N THR A 77 34.13 -5.80 -6.44
CA THR A 77 35.27 -6.28 -5.65
C THR A 77 35.31 -5.63 -4.26
N VAL A 78 35.08 -4.32 -4.16
CA VAL A 78 35.09 -3.61 -2.87
C VAL A 78 33.89 -4.01 -2.02
N LEU A 79 32.69 -4.12 -2.60
CA LEU A 79 31.49 -4.55 -1.89
C LEU A 79 31.63 -5.98 -1.37
N GLN A 80 32.19 -6.89 -2.18
CA GLN A 80 32.46 -8.26 -1.77
C GLN A 80 33.49 -8.30 -0.63
N ASN A 81 34.60 -7.57 -0.77
CA ASN A 81 35.60 -7.50 0.28
C ASN A 81 35.02 -6.95 1.60
N ALA A 82 34.19 -5.91 1.54
CA ALA A 82 33.53 -5.35 2.71
C ALA A 82 32.54 -6.33 3.36
N ALA A 83 31.78 -7.08 2.55
CA ALA A 83 30.86 -8.11 3.04
C ALA A 83 31.60 -9.28 3.69
N ASP A 84 32.73 -9.71 3.12
CA ASP A 84 33.56 -10.80 3.67
C ASP A 84 34.14 -10.44 5.05
N HIS A 85 34.45 -9.16 5.29
CA HIS A 85 35.04 -8.69 6.56
C HIS A 85 34.00 -8.14 7.56
N ASP A 86 32.75 -7.94 7.14
CA ASP A 86 31.68 -7.42 8.00
C ASP A 86 30.37 -8.20 7.78
N PRO A 87 30.10 -9.23 8.62
CA PRO A 87 28.89 -10.03 8.51
C PRO A 87 27.60 -9.23 8.69
N ARG A 88 27.63 -8.10 9.42
CA ARG A 88 26.44 -7.25 9.59
C ARG A 88 26.13 -6.50 8.31
N PHE A 89 27.16 -6.01 7.62
CA PHE A 89 27.02 -5.40 6.31
C PHE A 89 26.48 -6.40 5.28
N ALA A 90 27.05 -7.61 5.25
CA ALA A 90 26.58 -8.68 4.37
C ALA A 90 25.09 -9.02 4.61
N ALA A 91 24.69 -9.19 5.88
CA ALA A 91 23.30 -9.46 6.24
C ALA A 91 22.34 -8.30 5.87
N ALA A 92 22.80 -7.05 5.98
CA ALA A 92 22.01 -5.89 5.59
C ALA A 92 21.79 -5.86 4.06
N LEU A 93 22.82 -6.14 3.26
CA LEU A 93 22.70 -6.23 1.80
C LEU A 93 21.74 -7.37 1.39
N GLU A 94 21.88 -8.54 2.01
CA GLU A 94 21.03 -9.70 1.73
C GLU A 94 19.56 -9.46 2.07
N ALA A 95 19.29 -8.82 3.22
CA ALA A 95 17.93 -8.47 3.63
C ALA A 95 17.24 -7.54 2.62
N ILE A 96 17.98 -6.58 2.06
CA ILE A 96 17.45 -5.64 1.05
C ILE A 96 17.16 -6.37 -0.26
N VAL A 97 18.09 -7.19 -0.76
CA VAL A 97 17.90 -7.92 -2.03
C VAL A 97 16.78 -8.96 -1.93
N SER A 98 16.69 -9.67 -0.80
CA SER A 98 15.66 -10.69 -0.57
C SER A 98 14.24 -10.11 -0.49
N SER A 99 14.12 -8.88 0.01
CA SER A 99 12.81 -8.18 0.06
C SER A 99 12.23 -7.88 -1.33
N GLN A 100 13.08 -7.83 -2.36
CA GLN A 100 12.66 -7.61 -3.74
C GLN A 100 12.19 -8.91 -4.43
N ALA A 101 12.80 -10.05 -4.11
CA ALA A 101 12.47 -11.34 -4.71
C ALA A 101 11.08 -11.86 -4.31
N GLY A 102 10.55 -11.43 -3.15
CA GLY A 102 9.23 -11.84 -2.64
C GLY A 102 8.03 -11.12 -3.27
N GLY A 103 8.24 -10.11 -4.11
CA GLY A 103 7.16 -9.29 -4.69
C GLY A 103 6.55 -9.82 -5.98
N GLY A 104 7.01 -10.97 -6.49
CA GLY A 104 6.67 -11.48 -7.83
C GLY A 104 5.54 -12.51 -7.92
N ASP A 105 5.16 -13.17 -6.81
CA ASP A 105 4.20 -14.28 -6.83
C ASP A 105 3.00 -14.04 -5.90
N THR A 106 2.06 -13.23 -6.36
CA THR A 106 0.63 -13.42 -6.01
C THR A 106 -0.05 -14.15 -7.15
N SER A 107 0.35 -15.40 -7.36
CA SER A 107 -0.49 -16.39 -8.05
C SER A 107 -1.50 -16.92 -7.05
N ALA A 108 -2.79 -16.86 -7.39
CA ALA A 108 -3.87 -17.45 -6.64
C ALA A 108 -3.59 -18.94 -6.38
N ALA A 109 -3.39 -19.31 -5.11
CA ALA A 109 -3.46 -20.68 -4.65
C ALA A 109 -4.51 -20.76 -3.53
N THR A 110 -5.70 -21.19 -3.94
CA THR A 110 -6.73 -21.75 -3.08
C THR A 110 -6.19 -23.05 -2.49
N ASP A 111 -5.53 -22.99 -1.33
CA ASP A 111 -5.44 -24.16 -0.46
C ASP A 111 -5.08 -23.70 0.96
N VAL A 112 -5.99 -23.99 1.88
CA VAL A 112 -5.81 -23.80 3.33
C VAL A 112 -5.34 -25.14 3.89
N PRO A 113 -4.10 -25.26 4.39
CA PRO A 113 -3.80 -26.21 5.44
C PRO A 113 -3.92 -25.48 6.78
N SER A 114 -4.95 -25.82 7.52
CA SER A 114 -5.10 -25.46 8.93
C SER A 114 -3.89 -25.99 9.72
N SER A 115 -2.98 -25.11 10.11
CA SER A 115 -2.02 -25.38 11.18
C SER A 115 -2.54 -24.75 12.46
N GLY A 116 -3.07 -25.60 13.34
CA GLY A 116 -3.47 -25.24 14.69
C GLY A 116 -2.26 -24.91 15.56
N ILE A 117 -2.23 -23.65 15.99
CA ILE A 117 -1.84 -23.07 17.29
C ILE A 117 -1.14 -23.97 18.32
N HIS A 118 -0.04 -23.47 18.90
CA HIS A 118 0.37 -23.79 20.27
C HIS A 118 0.35 -22.55 21.17
N ALA A 119 -0.70 -22.44 22.00
CA ALA A 119 -0.69 -21.67 23.24
C ALA A 119 -1.78 -22.22 24.18
N GLY A 120 -1.37 -23.08 25.11
CA GLY A 120 -1.96 -23.23 26.44
C GLY A 120 -3.36 -23.86 26.58
N GLY A 121 -3.39 -25.12 27.01
CA GLY A 121 -4.32 -25.54 28.07
C GLY A 121 -5.44 -26.51 27.71
N SER A 122 -5.36 -27.70 28.33
CA SER A 122 -6.41 -28.72 28.53
C SER A 122 -6.74 -29.65 27.34
N VAL A 123 -6.18 -30.86 27.44
CA VAL A 123 -6.61 -32.04 26.69
C VAL A 123 -7.73 -32.73 27.48
N ILE A 124 -8.94 -32.81 26.91
CA ILE A 124 -9.97 -33.74 27.35
C ILE A 124 -10.02 -34.88 26.33
N THR A 125 -9.34 -35.99 26.63
CA THR A 125 -9.53 -37.27 25.96
C THR A 125 -10.78 -37.94 26.51
N GLY A 126 -11.82 -38.06 25.69
CA GLY A 126 -13.02 -38.84 26.00
C GLY A 126 -13.49 -39.59 24.77
N ALA A 127 -13.21 -40.90 24.70
CA ALA A 127 -13.77 -41.81 23.73
C ALA A 127 -15.23 -42.09 24.09
N ASN A 128 -16.19 -41.52 23.34
CA ASN A 128 -17.58 -42.01 23.19
C ASN A 128 -18.36 -41.10 22.23
N PHE A 129 -18.32 -41.40 20.92
CA PHE A 129 -19.32 -40.86 20.00
C PHE A 129 -20.55 -41.76 20.01
N GLY A 130 -21.59 -41.29 20.71
CA GLY A 130 -22.94 -41.82 20.57
C GLY A 130 -23.52 -41.49 19.19
N HIS A 131 -24.18 -42.47 18.58
CA HIS A 131 -24.94 -42.34 17.33
C HIS A 131 -25.98 -41.21 17.42
N ILE A 132 -25.82 -40.13 16.66
CA ILE A 132 -26.87 -39.14 16.45
C ILE A 132 -27.73 -39.61 15.26
N LYS A 133 -28.92 -40.14 15.53
CA LYS A 133 -29.98 -40.32 14.53
C LYS A 133 -30.67 -38.99 14.30
N ALA A 134 -30.24 -38.25 13.27
CA ALA A 134 -30.98 -37.11 12.76
C ALA A 134 -32.18 -37.62 11.94
N ASN A 135 -33.37 -37.59 12.53
CA ASN A 135 -34.62 -37.95 11.86
C ASN A 135 -35.25 -36.68 11.25
N THR A 136 -34.72 -36.23 10.11
CA THR A 136 -35.19 -35.00 9.46
C THR A 136 -36.34 -35.32 8.50
N LYS A 137 -37.56 -35.03 8.93
CA LYS A 137 -38.84 -35.24 8.23
C LYS A 137 -39.01 -34.43 6.92
N ILE A 138 -37.98 -33.74 6.46
CA ILE A 138 -38.04 -32.78 5.34
C ILE A 138 -37.67 -33.42 3.99
N ILE A 139 -36.97 -34.56 4.00
CA ILE A 139 -36.44 -35.17 2.76
C ILE A 139 -37.52 -35.96 1.98
N ASN A 140 -38.64 -36.34 2.63
CA ASN A 140 -39.65 -37.20 2.00
C ASN A 140 -40.78 -36.46 1.25
N TYR A 141 -40.81 -35.12 1.25
CA TYR A 141 -41.85 -34.37 0.52
C TYR A 141 -41.39 -33.96 -0.89
N ALA A 142 -40.08 -33.72 -1.08
CA ALA A 142 -39.51 -33.29 -2.37
C ALA A 142 -39.41 -34.41 -3.42
N ALA A 143 -39.44 -35.68 -3.01
CA ALA A 143 -39.36 -36.82 -3.93
C ALA A 143 -40.69 -37.19 -4.62
N ARG A 144 -41.82 -36.58 -4.22
CA ARG A 144 -43.16 -37.01 -4.67
C ARG A 144 -43.89 -36.08 -5.63
N ASN A 145 -43.47 -34.83 -5.85
CA ASN A 145 -44.17 -33.90 -6.75
C ASN A 145 -43.22 -32.90 -7.45
N PRO A 146 -42.63 -33.22 -8.62
CA PRO A 146 -41.66 -32.35 -9.30
C PRO A 146 -42.26 -31.07 -9.93
N LEU A 147 -43.60 -30.98 -10.07
CA LEU A 147 -44.25 -29.81 -10.68
C LEU A 147 -44.59 -28.68 -9.71
N ALA A 148 -44.61 -28.92 -8.39
CA ALA A 148 -44.94 -27.89 -7.40
C ALA A 148 -43.73 -27.04 -6.95
N SER A 149 -42.50 -27.45 -7.28
CA SER A 149 -41.27 -26.79 -6.81
C SER A 149 -40.79 -25.66 -7.73
N GLY A 150 -41.31 -25.55 -8.96
CA GLY A 150 -40.92 -24.51 -9.90
C GLY A 150 -41.58 -23.14 -9.65
N ILE A 151 -42.80 -23.12 -9.12
CA ILE A 151 -43.59 -21.88 -8.98
C ILE A 151 -43.16 -21.06 -7.74
N VAL A 152 -42.64 -21.71 -6.69
CA VAL A 152 -42.20 -21.00 -5.46
C VAL A 152 -40.86 -20.28 -5.66
N ILE A 153 -39.95 -20.82 -6.48
CA ILE A 153 -38.64 -20.21 -6.71
C ILE A 153 -38.76 -18.92 -7.57
N VAL A 154 -39.67 -18.90 -8.54
CA VAL A 154 -39.87 -17.71 -9.40
C VAL A 154 -40.55 -16.57 -8.63
N LEU A 155 -41.48 -16.86 -7.71
CA LEU A 155 -42.11 -15.82 -6.88
C LEU A 155 -41.16 -15.22 -5.83
N VAL A 156 -40.22 -15.99 -5.28
CA VAL A 156 -39.18 -15.47 -4.37
C VAL A 156 -38.16 -14.60 -5.12
N LEU A 157 -37.82 -14.95 -6.36
CA LEU A 157 -36.88 -14.15 -7.16
C LEU A 157 -37.48 -12.83 -7.68
N VAL A 158 -38.77 -12.78 -8.00
CA VAL A 158 -39.43 -11.53 -8.42
C VAL A 158 -39.71 -10.60 -7.23
N ALA A 159 -40.01 -11.13 -6.04
CA ALA A 159 -40.12 -10.33 -4.82
C ALA A 159 -38.75 -9.76 -4.35
N ALA A 160 -37.65 -10.49 -4.59
CA ALA A 160 -36.31 -10.00 -4.30
C ALA A 160 -35.83 -8.90 -5.28
N PHE A 161 -36.34 -8.87 -6.51
CA PHE A 161 -35.89 -7.89 -7.52
C PHE A 161 -36.69 -6.58 -7.52
N LEU A 162 -37.90 -6.55 -6.96
CA LEU A 162 -38.75 -5.35 -6.91
C LEU A 162 -39.11 -4.86 -5.49
N GLY A 163 -38.66 -5.57 -4.45
CA GLY A 163 -39.09 -5.34 -3.06
C GLY A 163 -38.03 -4.84 -2.07
N ILE A 164 -36.85 -4.38 -2.50
CA ILE A 164 -35.81 -3.84 -1.59
C ILE A 164 -35.44 -2.40 -2.01
N ARG A 165 -36.40 -1.47 -1.87
CA ARG A 165 -36.14 -0.03 -1.97
C ARG A 165 -36.80 0.78 -0.84
N ALA A 166 -37.35 0.15 0.19
CA ALA A 166 -37.88 0.87 1.35
C ALA A 166 -37.69 0.07 2.63
N LEU A 167 -37.16 0.76 3.66
CA LEU A 167 -37.03 0.35 5.07
C LEU A 167 -35.76 -0.42 5.45
N THR A 168 -34.61 0.24 5.32
CA THR A 168 -33.53 0.13 6.31
C THR A 168 -33.35 1.48 6.98
N THR A 169 -34.30 1.83 7.85
CA THR A 169 -34.15 2.90 8.84
C THR A 169 -33.20 2.45 9.94
N SER A 170 -32.04 3.11 9.97
CA SER A 170 -31.18 3.42 11.12
C SER A 170 -31.04 2.36 12.23
N SER A 171 -30.01 1.53 12.09
CA SER A 171 -29.25 1.03 13.23
C SER A 171 -27.98 1.85 13.26
N GLY A 172 -27.84 2.75 14.25
CA GLY A 172 -26.65 3.60 14.45
C GLY A 172 -25.41 2.80 14.85
N GLY A 173 -24.89 2.02 13.91
CA GLY A 173 -23.47 1.75 13.86
C GLY A 173 -22.82 2.96 13.19
N ASP A 174 -21.71 3.43 13.75
CA ASP A 174 -20.88 4.46 13.14
C ASP A 174 -20.47 4.00 11.74
N GLU A 175 -21.26 4.36 10.74
CA GLU A 175 -20.99 4.04 9.35
C GLU A 175 -19.74 4.84 8.98
N LYS A 176 -18.62 4.12 8.86
CA LYS A 176 -17.34 4.71 8.54
C LYS A 176 -17.50 5.49 7.24
N ALA A 177 -17.15 6.77 7.30
CA ALA A 177 -17.38 7.66 6.18
C ALA A 177 -16.54 7.25 4.97
N ASP A 178 -17.15 7.33 3.80
CA ASP A 178 -16.49 6.97 2.54
C ASP A 178 -15.68 8.13 1.95
N SER A 179 -15.09 7.93 0.78
CA SER A 179 -14.32 8.97 0.09
C SER A 179 -15.14 10.22 -0.27
N ALA A 180 -16.47 10.12 -0.40
CA ALA A 180 -17.31 11.28 -0.70
C ALA A 180 -17.38 12.25 0.48
N ALA A 181 -17.15 11.77 1.71
CA ALA A 181 -17.01 12.63 2.87
C ALA A 181 -15.88 13.65 2.69
N MET A 182 -14.86 13.40 1.87
CA MET A 182 -13.77 14.34 1.62
C MET A 182 -14.23 15.74 1.15
N VAL A 183 -15.35 15.81 0.41
CA VAL A 183 -15.87 17.07 -0.15
C VAL A 183 -16.27 18.03 0.95
N GLY A 184 -15.74 19.26 0.93
CA GLY A 184 -16.11 20.32 1.86
C GLY A 184 -14.95 21.21 2.30
N ASN A 185 -15.22 22.00 3.34
CA ASN A 185 -14.25 22.87 3.99
C ASN A 185 -13.78 22.22 5.29
N TRP A 186 -12.47 22.24 5.52
CA TRP A 186 -11.83 21.53 6.60
C TRP A 186 -10.89 22.46 7.37
N LYS A 187 -10.95 22.37 8.70
CA LYS A 187 -9.98 22.98 9.61
C LYS A 187 -8.94 21.95 10.01
N THR A 188 -7.67 22.31 9.98
CA THR A 188 -6.58 21.42 10.37
C THR A 188 -6.08 21.69 11.77
N SER A 189 -5.48 20.69 12.41
CA SER A 189 -4.83 20.82 13.71
C SER A 189 -3.55 21.65 13.67
N ASP A 190 -2.86 21.68 12.54
CA ASP A 190 -1.56 22.33 12.36
C ASP A 190 -1.63 23.85 12.16
N SER A 191 -2.79 24.46 12.40
CA SER A 191 -3.07 25.90 12.24
C SER A 191 -2.95 26.45 10.81
N SER A 192 -2.87 25.59 9.80
CA SER A 192 -2.90 26.02 8.40
C SER A 192 -4.24 26.66 8.02
N SER A 193 -4.23 27.45 6.94
CA SER A 193 -5.47 27.93 6.30
C SER A 193 -6.44 26.78 6.04
N PRO A 194 -7.77 27.04 6.08
CA PRO A 194 -8.76 26.01 5.79
C PRO A 194 -8.46 25.28 4.49
N LYS A 195 -8.61 23.95 4.51
CA LYS A 195 -8.51 23.13 3.31
C LYS A 195 -9.86 23.03 2.64
N VAL A 196 -9.87 23.08 1.32
CA VAL A 196 -11.12 23.00 0.54
C VAL A 196 -10.98 21.87 -0.45
N PHE A 197 -11.97 20.98 -0.49
CA PHE A 197 -12.06 19.91 -1.49
C PHE A 197 -13.41 20.04 -2.20
N GLY A 198 -13.39 20.39 -3.48
CA GLY A 198 -14.57 20.53 -4.32
C GLY A 198 -15.00 19.21 -4.94
N GLU A 199 -16.29 19.10 -5.27
CA GLU A 199 -16.86 17.97 -6.01
C GLU A 199 -16.28 17.83 -7.42
N ASP A 200 -15.78 18.91 -8.00
CA ASP A 200 -15.14 18.97 -9.32
C ASP A 200 -13.66 18.54 -9.29
N GLY A 201 -13.16 18.08 -8.15
CA GLY A 201 -11.76 17.72 -7.95
C GLY A 201 -10.82 18.91 -7.84
N ARG A 202 -11.30 20.16 -7.76
CA ARG A 202 -10.46 21.28 -7.37
C ARG A 202 -10.28 21.30 -5.86
N CYS A 203 -9.12 21.72 -5.40
CA CYS A 203 -8.86 21.81 -3.98
C CYS A 203 -7.88 22.93 -3.63
N ALA A 204 -7.76 23.23 -2.34
CA ALA A 204 -6.84 24.23 -1.82
C ALA A 204 -6.22 23.78 -0.49
N GLY A 205 -4.95 24.14 -0.29
CA GLY A 205 -4.24 23.92 0.99
C GLY A 205 -3.82 22.48 1.28
N PHE A 206 -3.90 21.57 0.30
CA PHE A 206 -3.55 20.15 0.47
C PHE A 206 -2.11 19.81 0.08
N TYR A 207 -1.38 20.71 -0.59
CA TYR A 207 0.01 20.46 -0.98
C TYR A 207 0.96 20.79 0.17
N TYR A 208 1.73 19.79 0.62
CA TYR A 208 2.72 19.90 1.68
C TYR A 208 4.11 19.61 1.14
N ASN A 209 5.10 20.35 1.64
CA ASN A 209 6.51 20.08 1.42
C ASN A 209 7.24 20.20 2.76
N ASN A 210 8.03 19.19 3.12
CA ASN A 210 8.78 19.15 4.39
C ASN A 210 7.92 19.41 5.64
N GLY A 211 6.69 18.88 5.66
CA GLY A 211 5.79 18.99 6.81
C GLY A 211 5.06 20.33 6.95
N ALA A 212 5.22 21.25 6.01
CA ALA A 212 4.49 22.52 5.96
C ALA A 212 3.63 22.63 4.70
N PRO A 213 2.45 23.29 4.76
CA PRO A 213 1.69 23.64 3.57
C PRO A 213 2.55 24.52 2.65
N LEU A 214 2.60 24.18 1.37
CA LEU A 214 3.28 24.95 0.35
C LEU A 214 2.29 25.29 -0.75
N ASP A 215 2.06 26.58 -0.96
CA ASP A 215 1.33 27.08 -2.13
C ASP A 215 2.33 27.69 -3.11
N ILE A 216 2.55 27.00 -4.24
CA ILE A 216 3.42 27.48 -5.32
C ILE A 216 2.69 28.40 -6.30
N GLY A 217 1.41 28.69 -6.05
CA GLY A 217 0.53 29.43 -6.94
C GLY A 217 -0.05 28.56 -8.07
N GLY A 218 -1.12 29.05 -8.69
CA GLY A 218 -1.82 28.34 -9.77
C GLY A 218 -2.90 27.37 -9.28
N PRO A 219 -3.63 26.73 -10.22
CA PRO A 219 -4.72 25.83 -9.87
C PRO A 219 -4.18 24.55 -9.23
N MET A 220 -4.87 24.08 -8.20
CA MET A 220 -4.61 22.81 -7.52
C MET A 220 -5.80 21.87 -7.72
N THR A 221 -5.51 20.62 -8.05
CA THR A 221 -6.50 19.56 -8.18
C THR A 221 -6.19 18.42 -7.21
N CYS A 222 -7.24 17.76 -6.75
CA CYS A 222 -7.17 16.63 -5.86
C CYS A 222 -7.99 15.48 -6.45
N THR A 223 -7.48 14.26 -6.28
CA THR A 223 -8.21 13.04 -6.60
C THR A 223 -8.06 12.07 -5.43
N ILE A 224 -9.18 11.58 -4.92
CA ILE A 224 -9.22 10.59 -3.84
C ILE A 224 -9.67 9.23 -4.41
N SER A 225 -9.06 8.13 -3.97
CA SER A 225 -9.50 6.80 -4.35
C SER A 225 -10.93 6.53 -3.87
N SER A 226 -11.68 5.72 -4.61
CA SER A 226 -13.06 5.32 -4.24
C SER A 226 -13.09 4.21 -3.19
N THR A 227 -11.98 3.49 -3.02
CA THR A 227 -11.83 2.39 -2.06
C THR A 227 -10.60 2.66 -1.18
N PRO A 228 -10.67 2.28 0.10
CA PRO A 228 -9.52 2.35 0.99
C PRO A 228 -8.55 1.19 0.73
N ASP A 229 -7.31 1.33 1.21
CA ASP A 229 -6.33 0.26 1.23
C ASP A 229 -6.52 -0.70 2.43
N ALA A 230 -5.58 -1.63 2.62
CA ALA A 230 -5.64 -2.64 3.69
C ALA A 230 -5.60 -2.05 5.11
N ASP A 231 -5.10 -0.83 5.27
CA ASP A 231 -5.08 -0.08 6.54
C ASP A 231 -6.31 0.83 6.69
N ASP A 232 -7.30 0.65 5.83
CA ASP A 232 -8.55 1.41 5.80
C ASP A 232 -8.32 2.91 5.53
N ARG A 233 -7.42 3.21 4.59
CA ARG A 233 -7.05 4.57 4.17
C ARG A 233 -7.24 4.79 2.68
N TYR A 234 -7.82 5.93 2.33
CA TYR A 234 -7.97 6.39 0.96
C TYR A 234 -6.68 7.03 0.45
N THR A 235 -6.38 6.86 -0.83
CA THR A 235 -5.23 7.51 -1.47
C THR A 235 -5.67 8.85 -2.01
N LEU A 236 -5.05 9.94 -1.54
CA LEU A 236 -5.28 11.30 -2.00
C LEU A 236 -4.08 11.76 -2.82
N VAL A 237 -4.29 12.02 -4.11
CA VAL A 237 -3.29 12.62 -5.00
C VAL A 237 -3.61 14.10 -5.16
N VAL A 238 -2.64 14.95 -4.83
CA VAL A 238 -2.73 16.40 -4.94
C VAL A 238 -1.77 16.84 -6.05
N THR A 239 -2.29 17.50 -7.06
CA THR A 239 -1.50 18.01 -8.19
C THR A 239 -1.57 19.53 -8.20
N GLN A 240 -0.40 20.17 -8.14
CA GLN A 240 -0.23 21.59 -8.36
C GLN A 240 0.91 21.73 -9.37
N SER A 241 0.56 21.73 -10.66
CA SER A 241 1.53 21.59 -11.76
C SER A 241 2.70 22.58 -11.62
N PRO A 242 3.95 22.11 -11.79
CA PRO A 242 4.35 20.79 -12.29
C PRO A 242 4.48 19.71 -11.21
N ASN A 243 4.12 19.98 -9.96
CA ASN A 243 4.41 19.09 -8.84
C ASN A 243 3.20 18.24 -8.45
N GLN A 244 3.48 17.05 -7.93
CA GLN A 244 2.47 16.13 -7.40
C GLN A 244 2.89 15.59 -6.04
N ALA A 245 1.90 15.39 -5.16
CA ALA A 245 2.09 14.75 -3.86
C ALA A 245 1.00 13.69 -3.62
N THR A 246 1.35 12.62 -2.93
CA THR A 246 0.42 11.54 -2.55
C THR A 246 0.35 11.41 -1.04
N TYR A 247 -0.87 11.36 -0.52
CA TYR A 247 -1.19 11.21 0.89
C TYR A 247 -2.13 10.03 1.09
N LYS A 248 -2.27 9.62 2.35
CA LYS A 248 -3.30 8.68 2.80
C LYS A 248 -4.26 9.39 3.73
N VAL A 249 -5.56 9.16 3.56
CA VAL A 249 -6.61 9.78 4.37
C VAL A 249 -7.44 8.69 5.02
N ALA A 250 -7.55 8.70 6.34
CA ALA A 250 -8.46 7.83 7.08
C ALA A 250 -9.60 8.69 7.64
N PHE A 251 -10.84 8.29 7.38
CA PHE A 251 -12.01 8.92 7.99
C PHE A 251 -12.38 8.16 9.27
N ASP A 252 -12.43 8.87 10.40
CA ASP A 252 -13.00 8.32 11.63
C ASP A 252 -14.52 8.54 11.63
N THR A 253 -14.96 9.69 11.12
CA THR A 253 -16.36 10.07 10.91
C THR A 253 -16.50 10.88 9.62
N ALA A 254 -17.71 11.27 9.23
CA ALA A 254 -17.93 12.14 8.07
C ALA A 254 -17.33 13.55 8.24
N ASP A 255 -17.04 13.94 9.49
CA ASP A 255 -16.58 15.27 9.88
C ASP A 255 -15.19 15.27 10.52
N HIS A 256 -14.52 14.11 10.60
CA HIS A 256 -13.18 13.97 11.16
C HIS A 256 -12.33 13.02 10.32
N ALA A 257 -11.14 13.46 9.96
CA ALA A 257 -10.19 12.66 9.19
C ALA A 257 -8.74 12.89 9.62
N LEU A 258 -7.94 11.84 9.45
CA LEU A 258 -6.50 11.80 9.71
C LEU A 258 -5.77 11.73 8.37
N VAL A 259 -4.77 12.59 8.18
CA VAL A 259 -3.94 12.61 6.97
C VAL A 259 -2.54 12.11 7.29
N TYR A 260 -2.06 11.19 6.46
CA TYR A 260 -0.75 10.56 6.57
C TYR A 260 0.07 10.79 5.30
N SER A 261 1.39 10.73 5.44
CA SER A 261 2.31 10.66 4.31
C SER A 261 2.12 9.35 3.54
N SER A 262 2.67 9.28 2.32
CA SER A 262 2.74 8.02 1.56
C SER A 262 3.46 6.89 2.31
N MET A 263 4.33 7.22 3.27
CA MET A 263 5.03 6.27 4.15
C MET A 263 4.22 5.89 5.41
N GLY A 264 2.98 6.37 5.54
CA GLY A 264 2.08 6.03 6.64
C GLY A 264 2.30 6.82 7.93
N GLN A 265 3.16 7.84 7.95
CA GLN A 265 3.35 8.72 9.11
C GLN A 265 2.21 9.75 9.18
N LYS A 266 1.57 9.91 10.35
CA LYS A 266 0.52 10.93 10.53
C LYS A 266 1.14 12.33 10.40
N ILE A 267 0.55 13.17 9.56
CA ILE A 267 1.00 14.56 9.35
C ILE A 267 0.11 15.50 10.17
N TYR A 268 -1.20 15.44 9.98
CA TYR A 268 -2.18 16.27 10.68
C TYR A 268 -3.54 15.59 10.72
N GLU A 269 -4.45 16.15 11.52
CA GLU A 269 -5.87 15.81 11.55
C GLU A 269 -6.69 16.99 11.04
N MET A 270 -7.89 16.71 10.55
CA MET A 270 -8.80 17.70 10.03
C MET A 270 -10.24 17.45 10.48
N ASN A 271 -10.92 18.54 10.82
CA ASN A 271 -12.33 18.57 11.22
C ASN A 271 -13.12 19.39 10.22
N ARG A 272 -14.34 18.99 9.89
CA ARG A 272 -15.21 19.78 9.03
C ARG A 272 -15.53 21.14 9.70
N LEU A 273 -15.55 22.19 8.88
CA LEU A 273 -15.94 23.55 9.30
C LEU A 273 -17.45 23.73 9.33
#